data_AF-A0A7K6EHS1-F1
#
_entry.id   AF-A0A7K6EHS1-F1
#
_cell.length_a   1.000
_cell.length_b   1.000
_cell.length_c   1.000
_cell.angle_alpha   90.00
_cell.angle_beta   90.00
_cell.angle_gamma   90.00
#
_symmetry.space_group_name_H-M   'P 1'
#
loop_
_entity.id
_entity.type
_entity.pdbx_description
1 polymer ?
#
loop_
_entity_poly.entity_id
_entity_poly.type
_entity_poly.pdbx_seq_one_letter_code
_entity_poly.pdbx_strand_id
1 'polypeptide(L)'
;LLSLILAFLNFCTDNSLYAYSLKELCSAAVGMEVKLPNLKQDPQWEKHIDRATHRLSLPSFGEFRYLAKVPGKSRDNILVVNSEMATLINTKDLQTLWTLNVSRVLSEPLLGYYKPDVPGVVLESEIGPNRKKV
;
A
#
# COMPACT_ATOMS: atom_id res chain seq x y z
N LEU A 1 9.30 -10.73 -6.86
CA LEU A 1 9.31 -9.56 -5.94
C LEU A 1 8.07 -8.67 -6.11
N LEU A 2 7.66 -8.33 -7.34
CA LEU A 2 6.47 -7.50 -7.62
C LEU A 2 5.12 -8.19 -7.35
N SER A 3 5.07 -9.51 -7.53
CA SER A 3 3.94 -10.37 -7.17
C SER A 3 3.82 -10.65 -5.66
N LEU A 4 4.86 -10.31 -4.89
CA LEU A 4 4.89 -10.52 -3.44
C LEU A 4 4.23 -9.39 -2.67
N ILE A 5 4.32 -8.14 -3.14
CA ILE A 5 3.68 -6.98 -2.48
C ILE A 5 2.15 -7.17 -2.39
N LEU A 6 1.52 -7.86 -3.35
CA LEU A 6 0.09 -8.18 -3.30
C LEU A 6 -0.26 -9.21 -2.21
N ALA A 7 0.65 -10.14 -1.87
CA ALA A 7 0.44 -11.06 -0.76
C ALA A 7 0.53 -10.36 0.62
N PHE A 8 1.23 -9.23 0.70
CA PHE A 8 1.32 -8.42 1.92
C PHE A 8 0.03 -7.62 2.16
N LEU A 9 -0.65 -7.18 1.09
CA LEU A 9 -1.77 -6.24 1.19
C LEU A 9 -3.16 -6.91 1.37
N ASN A 10 -3.25 -8.24 1.31
CA ASN A 10 -4.51 -8.96 1.50
C ASN A 10 -4.91 -9.18 2.97
N PHE A 11 -4.03 -8.85 3.94
CA PHE A 11 -4.37 -8.84 5.37
C PHE A 11 -4.48 -7.40 5.87
N CYS A 12 -5.35 -6.60 5.25
CA CYS A 12 -5.78 -5.35 5.87
C CYS A 12 -6.84 -5.69 6.91
N THR A 13 -6.55 -5.43 8.19
CA THR A 13 -7.63 -5.18 9.16
C THR A 13 -8.01 -3.71 9.08
N ASP A 14 -9.16 -3.32 9.63
CA ASP A 14 -9.78 -2.00 9.43
C ASP A 14 -8.77 -0.83 9.44
N ASN A 15 -7.75 -0.84 10.31
CA ASN A 15 -6.83 0.30 10.48
C ASN A 15 -5.33 -0.08 10.48
N SER A 16 -4.92 -1.26 10.00
CA SER A 16 -3.49 -1.62 9.99
C SER A 16 -3.04 -2.43 8.78
N LEU A 17 -1.88 -2.04 8.24
CA LEU A 17 -1.19 -2.77 7.19
C LEU A 17 -0.20 -3.73 7.82
N TYR A 18 -0.27 -4.99 7.40
CA TYR A 18 0.63 -6.04 7.85
C TYR A 18 1.59 -6.42 6.73
N ALA A 19 2.78 -6.87 7.12
CA ALA A 19 3.82 -7.20 6.18
C ALA A 19 4.57 -8.45 6.61
N TYR A 20 4.53 -9.47 5.75
CA TYR A 20 5.15 -10.77 5.99
C TYR A 20 6.09 -11.13 4.86
N SER A 21 7.35 -11.42 5.17
CA SER A 21 8.27 -11.97 4.18
C SER A 21 7.74 -13.28 3.62
N LEU A 22 8.11 -13.60 2.38
CA LEU A 22 7.75 -14.89 1.77
C LEU A 22 8.29 -16.07 2.61
N LYS A 23 9.44 -15.90 3.25
CA LYS A 23 10.00 -16.91 4.16
C LYS A 23 9.04 -17.18 5.32
N GLU A 24 8.50 -16.13 5.94
CA GLU A 24 7.54 -16.25 7.05
C GLU A 24 6.24 -16.88 6.58
N LEU A 25 5.68 -16.43 5.44
CA LEU A 25 4.45 -17.01 4.89
C LEU A 25 4.61 -18.50 4.55
N CYS A 26 5.71 -18.87 3.89
CA CYS A 26 5.99 -20.26 3.57
C CYS A 26 6.23 -21.09 4.84
N SER A 27 6.96 -20.55 5.82
CA SER A 27 7.23 -21.28 7.07
C SER A 27 5.96 -21.49 7.89
N ALA A 28 5.07 -20.49 7.91
CA ALA A 28 3.76 -20.60 8.56
C ALA A 28 2.85 -21.61 7.86
N ALA A 29 2.82 -21.61 6.52
CA ALA A 29 2.00 -22.53 5.74
C ALA A 29 2.48 -23.99 5.84
N VAL A 30 3.80 -24.21 5.90
CA VAL A 30 4.41 -25.55 5.92
C VAL A 30 4.61 -26.06 7.37
N GLY A 31 4.57 -25.17 8.36
CA GLY A 31 4.77 -25.51 9.77
C GLY A 31 6.23 -25.80 10.15
N MET A 32 7.19 -25.51 9.27
CA MET A 32 8.63 -25.67 9.52
C MET A 32 9.40 -24.53 8.88
N GLU A 33 10.62 -24.25 9.36
CA GLU A 33 11.47 -23.22 8.77
C GLU A 33 11.86 -23.60 7.33
N VAL A 34 11.38 -22.81 6.36
CA VAL A 34 11.74 -23.01 4.95
C VAL A 34 12.98 -22.19 4.62
N LYS A 35 14.08 -22.87 4.28
CA LYS A 35 15.25 -22.22 3.71
C LYS A 35 15.01 -21.92 2.24
N LEU A 36 14.80 -20.65 1.91
CA LEU A 36 14.67 -20.18 0.54
C LEU A 36 15.95 -19.45 0.13
N PRO A 37 16.93 -20.15 -0.47
CA PRO A 37 18.31 -19.64 -0.63
C PRO A 37 18.42 -18.41 -1.53
N ASN A 38 17.40 -18.10 -2.33
CA ASN A 38 17.38 -16.97 -3.27
C ASN A 38 16.49 -15.80 -2.83
N LEU A 39 15.94 -15.85 -1.61
CA LEU A 39 15.14 -14.74 -1.07
C LEU A 39 16.06 -13.68 -0.46
N LYS A 40 16.13 -12.54 -1.14
CA LYS A 40 16.81 -11.36 -0.59
C LYS A 40 15.87 -10.67 0.39
N GLN A 41 16.38 -10.44 1.60
CA GLN A 41 15.75 -9.52 2.56
C GLN A 41 15.80 -8.10 2.02
N ASP A 42 14.82 -7.29 2.39
CA ASP A 42 14.76 -5.88 2.06
C ASP A 42 14.89 -5.08 3.37
N PRO A 43 16.12 -4.64 3.74
CA PRO A 43 16.38 -4.02 5.04
C PRO A 43 15.58 -2.74 5.28
N GLN A 44 15.12 -2.07 4.21
CA GLN A 44 14.26 -0.90 4.37
C GLN A 44 12.89 -1.33 4.89
N TRP A 45 12.30 -2.37 4.31
CA TRP A 45 11.03 -2.91 4.78
C TRP A 45 11.12 -3.44 6.21
N GLU A 46 12.16 -4.22 6.53
CA GLU A 46 12.30 -4.81 7.87
C GLU A 46 12.41 -3.77 8.99
N LYS A 47 12.90 -2.57 8.72
CA LYS A 47 12.96 -1.47 9.70
C LYS A 47 11.59 -0.89 10.04
N HIS A 48 10.65 -0.97 9.11
CA HIS A 48 9.31 -0.41 9.28
C HIS A 48 8.29 -1.47 9.72
N ILE A 49 8.71 -2.72 9.90
CA ILE A 49 7.82 -3.80 10.34
C ILE A 49 8.09 -4.08 11.81
N ASP A 50 7.05 -3.97 12.62
CA ASP A 50 7.11 -4.44 14.01
C ASP A 50 7.26 -5.96 14.02
N ARG A 51 8.34 -6.47 14.64
CA ARG A 51 8.68 -7.90 14.61
C ARG A 51 7.70 -8.80 15.36
N ALA A 52 6.97 -8.26 16.33
CA ALA A 52 6.04 -9.04 17.15
C ALA A 52 4.65 -9.13 16.53
N THR A 53 4.22 -8.06 15.86
CA THR A 53 2.86 -7.89 15.33
C THR A 53 2.81 -7.94 13.81
N HIS A 54 3.95 -7.89 13.12
CA HIS A 54 4.08 -7.73 11.67
C HIS A 54 3.42 -6.46 11.10
N ARG A 55 3.09 -5.50 11.97
CA ARG A 55 2.45 -4.23 11.56
C ARG A 55 3.48 -3.30 10.95
N LEU A 56 3.11 -2.68 9.84
CA LEU A 56 3.88 -1.59 9.26
C LEU A 56 3.70 -0.33 10.11
N SER A 57 4.83 0.22 10.55
CA SER A 57 4.95 1.51 11.25
C SER A 57 4.80 2.66 10.27
N LEU A 58 3.63 2.72 9.64
CA LEU A 58 3.19 3.84 8.84
C LEU A 58 2.37 4.81 9.72
N PRO A 59 2.20 6.07 9.31
CA PRO A 59 1.26 6.97 9.98
C PRO A 59 -0.09 6.28 10.18
N SER A 60 -0.75 6.52 11.32
CA SER A 60 -2.07 5.98 11.61
C SER A 60 -3.06 6.47 10.55
N PHE A 61 -3.19 5.70 9.49
CA PHE A 61 -4.29 5.84 8.56
C PHE A 61 -5.51 5.29 9.29
N GLY A 62 -6.58 6.08 9.37
CA GLY A 62 -7.87 5.56 9.83
C GLY A 62 -8.36 4.42 8.93
N GLU A 63 -9.64 4.06 9.06
CA GLU A 63 -10.23 2.94 8.34
C GLU A 63 -9.93 2.97 6.82
N PHE A 64 -9.24 1.94 6.31
CA PHE A 64 -8.85 1.88 4.91
C PHE A 64 -10.07 1.61 4.02
N ARG A 65 -10.23 2.42 2.98
CA ARG A 65 -11.26 2.23 1.96
C ARG A 65 -10.71 1.59 0.69
N TYR A 66 -9.57 2.06 0.22
CA TYR A 66 -8.92 1.52 -0.98
C TYR A 66 -7.41 1.43 -0.81
N LEU A 67 -6.85 0.41 -1.45
CA LEU A 67 -5.43 0.14 -1.48
C LEU A 67 -5.05 -0.27 -2.89
N ALA A 68 -4.23 0.54 -3.55
CA ALA A 68 -3.90 0.34 -4.95
C ALA A 68 -2.41 0.44 -5.19
N LYS A 69 -1.96 -0.30 -6.20
CA LYS A 69 -0.58 -0.28 -6.66
C LYS A 69 -0.43 0.74 -7.78
N VAL A 70 0.43 1.74 -7.61
CA VAL A 70 0.65 2.79 -8.61
C VAL A 70 2.01 2.61 -9.26
N PRO A 71 2.13 2.52 -10.60
CA PRO A 71 3.41 2.44 -11.26
C PRO A 71 4.36 3.56 -10.82
N GLY A 72 5.64 3.24 -10.61
CA GLY A 72 6.67 4.21 -10.23
C GLY A 72 7.93 4.04 -11.06
N LYS A 73 8.83 5.03 -11.02
CA LYS A 73 10.03 5.07 -11.89
C LYS A 73 11.00 3.90 -11.67
N SER A 74 11.21 3.50 -10.42
CA SER A 74 12.15 2.42 -10.05
C SER A 74 11.48 1.20 -9.44
N ARG A 75 10.36 1.43 -8.76
CA ARG A 75 9.53 0.43 -8.09
C ARG A 75 8.13 1.01 -8.01
N ASP A 76 7.13 0.13 -7.93
CA ASP A 76 5.75 0.58 -7.82
C ASP A 76 5.49 1.20 -6.45
N ASN A 77 4.67 2.22 -6.40
CA ASN A 77 4.22 2.88 -5.18
C ASN A 77 2.93 2.22 -4.67
N ILE A 78 2.58 2.50 -3.42
CA ILE A 78 1.32 2.08 -2.82
C ILE A 78 0.49 3.33 -2.56
N LEU A 79 -0.74 3.34 -3.08
CA LEU A 79 -1.76 4.32 -2.75
C LEU A 79 -2.65 3.76 -1.65
N VAL A 80 -2.74 4.50 -0.56
CA VAL A 80 -3.60 4.20 0.58
C VAL A 80 -4.68 5.28 0.65
N VAL A 81 -5.95 4.88 0.62
CA VAL A 81 -7.10 5.79 0.70
C VAL A 81 -7.95 5.40 1.91
N ASN A 82 -8.18 6.35 2.80
CA ASN A 82 -9.12 6.20 3.92
C ASN A 82 -10.29 7.21 3.76
N SER A 83 -11.09 7.39 4.82
CA SER A 83 -12.25 8.28 4.82
C SER A 83 -11.91 9.78 4.65
N GLU A 84 -10.68 10.19 4.93
CA GLU A 84 -10.26 11.60 5.03
C GLU A 84 -9.13 11.97 4.06
N MET A 85 -8.27 11.01 3.70
CA MET A 85 -7.04 11.27 2.95
C MET A 85 -6.69 10.13 1.99
N ALA A 86 -6.02 10.52 0.91
CA ALA A 86 -5.32 9.65 -0.01
C ALA A 86 -3.83 9.93 0.13
N THR A 87 -3.04 8.88 0.37
CA THR A 87 -1.60 8.98 0.60
C THR A 87 -0.87 8.06 -0.37
N LEU A 88 0.10 8.59 -1.11
CA LEU A 88 0.98 7.81 -1.96
C LEU A 88 2.30 7.55 -1.23
N ILE A 89 2.69 6.29 -1.16
CA ILE A 89 3.87 5.81 -0.43
C ILE A 89 4.84 5.15 -1.42
N ASN A 90 6.11 5.54 -1.37
CA ASN A 90 7.17 4.91 -2.14
C ASN A 90 7.57 3.58 -1.50
N THR A 91 7.57 2.47 -2.25
CA THR A 91 7.94 1.15 -1.71
C THR A 91 9.44 0.91 -1.61
N LYS A 92 10.26 1.85 -2.07
CA LYS A 92 11.73 1.74 -1.93
C LYS A 92 12.19 2.08 -0.51
N ASP A 93 11.62 3.12 0.08
CA ASP A 93 12.02 3.70 1.37
C ASP A 93 10.84 3.95 2.32
N LEU A 94 9.63 3.54 1.92
CA LEU A 94 8.39 3.69 2.67
C LEU A 94 8.06 5.16 3.03
N GLN A 95 8.59 6.11 2.27
CA GLN A 95 8.28 7.52 2.45
C GLN A 95 6.98 7.91 1.78
N THR A 96 6.24 8.80 2.43
CA THR A 96 5.10 9.48 1.83
C THR A 96 5.57 10.42 0.72
N LEU A 97 5.15 10.16 -0.50
CA LEU A 97 5.40 11.02 -1.67
C LEU A 97 4.46 12.22 -1.67
N TRP A 98 3.18 11.99 -1.35
CA TRP A 98 2.19 13.05 -1.15
C TRP A 98 0.99 12.54 -0.36
N THR A 99 0.29 13.48 0.27
CA THR A 99 -1.01 13.28 0.91
C THR A 99 -1.98 14.31 0.36
N LEU A 100 -3.19 13.86 0.04
CA LEU A 100 -4.29 14.68 -0.44
C LEU A 100 -5.50 14.48 0.47
N ASN A 101 -6.05 15.57 0.98
CA ASN A 101 -7.31 15.53 1.72
C ASN A 101 -8.44 15.20 0.74
N VAL A 102 -9.11 14.07 0.95
CA VAL A 102 -10.25 13.61 0.16
C VAL A 102 -11.36 13.22 1.12
N SER A 103 -12.43 14.02 1.14
CA SER A 103 -13.64 13.64 1.86
C SER A 103 -14.44 12.66 1.02
N ARG A 104 -14.74 11.47 1.57
CA ARG A 104 -15.73 10.54 1.00
C ARG A 104 -15.45 10.17 -0.46
N VAL A 105 -14.40 9.38 -0.67
CA VAL A 105 -14.10 8.81 -2.00
C VAL A 105 -15.23 7.90 -2.45
N LEU A 106 -15.79 8.17 -3.62
CA LEU A 106 -17.03 7.56 -4.14
C LEU A 106 -16.80 6.26 -4.90
N SER A 107 -15.60 6.07 -5.45
CA SER A 107 -15.26 4.93 -6.29
C SER A 107 -13.80 4.50 -6.07
N GLU A 108 -13.48 3.29 -6.53
CA GLU A 108 -12.09 2.84 -6.57
C GLU A 108 -11.22 3.84 -7.38
N PRO A 109 -9.99 4.16 -6.92
CA PRO A 109 -9.08 5.04 -7.63
C PRO A 109 -8.74 4.51 -9.03
N LEU A 110 -8.84 5.36 -10.05
CA LEU A 110 -8.52 4.98 -11.42
C LEU A 110 -7.06 5.32 -11.75
N LEU A 111 -6.31 4.32 -12.20
CA LEU A 111 -4.92 4.46 -12.60
C LEU A 111 -4.82 4.65 -14.12
N GLY A 112 -4.00 5.60 -14.55
CA GLY A 112 -3.81 5.86 -15.98
C GLY A 112 -2.64 6.78 -16.28
N TYR A 113 -2.40 7.04 -17.56
CA TYR A 113 -1.39 7.97 -18.04
C TYR A 113 -2.07 9.21 -18.62
N TYR A 114 -2.27 10.22 -17.78
CA TYR A 114 -2.90 11.49 -18.18
C TYR A 114 -1.86 12.51 -18.69
N LYS A 115 -0.58 12.19 -18.53
CA LYS A 115 0.58 12.87 -19.10
C LYS A 115 1.55 11.82 -19.66
N PRO A 116 2.33 12.14 -20.70
CA PRO A 116 3.34 11.22 -21.23
C PRO A 116 4.27 10.73 -20.12
N ASP A 117 4.42 9.40 -20.00
CA ASP A 117 5.36 8.72 -19.10
C ASP A 117 5.22 9.05 -17.61
N VAL A 118 4.09 9.65 -17.20
CA VAL A 118 3.79 9.94 -15.79
C VAL A 118 2.49 9.23 -15.41
N PRO A 119 2.56 8.17 -14.58
CA PRO A 119 1.36 7.54 -14.06
C PRO A 119 0.63 8.52 -13.15
N GLY A 120 -0.68 8.62 -13.35
CA GLY A 120 -1.58 9.44 -12.57
C GLY A 120 -2.66 8.59 -11.92
N VAL A 121 -3.21 9.14 -10.84
CA VAL A 121 -4.31 8.58 -10.08
C VAL A 121 -5.46 9.57 -10.16
N VAL A 122 -6.65 9.08 -10.52
CA VAL A 122 -7.88 9.85 -10.46
C VAL A 122 -8.70 9.38 -9.26
N LEU A 123 -9.14 10.36 -8.46
CA LEU A 123 -9.92 10.14 -7.24
C LEU A 123 -11.24 10.88 -7.40
N GLU A 124 -12.36 10.17 -7.30
CA GLU A 124 -13.68 10.80 -7.27
C GLU A 124 -14.10 11.00 -5.82
N SER A 125 -14.36 12.24 -5.41
CA SER A 125 -14.77 12.57 -4.04
C SER A 125 -16.08 13.36 -3.99
N GLU A 126 -16.89 13.12 -2.96
CA GLU A 126 -18.10 13.91 -2.71
C GLU A 126 -17.72 15.27 -2.10
N ILE A 127 -18.22 16.35 -2.69
CA ILE A 127 -18.06 17.72 -2.19
C ILE A 127 -19.40 18.35 -1.76
N GLY A 128 -20.48 17.57 -1.78
CA GLY A 128 -21.82 17.99 -1.38
C GLY A 128 -22.91 17.18 -2.08
N PRO A 129 -24.19 17.43 -1.77
CA PRO A 129 -25.30 16.69 -2.35
C PRO A 129 -25.25 16.71 -3.87
N ASN A 130 -25.16 15.52 -4.48
CA ASN A 130 -25.08 15.33 -5.93
C ASN A 130 -23.93 16.08 -6.62
N ARG A 131 -22.85 16.42 -5.89
CA ARG A 131 -21.66 17.09 -6.43
C ARG A 131 -20.41 16.28 -6.14
N LYS A 132 -19.66 15.97 -7.19
CA LYS A 132 -18.36 15.30 -7.07
C LYS A 132 -17.23 16.17 -7.61
N LYS A 133 -16.03 15.94 -7.08
CA LYS A 133 -14.77 16.46 -7.59
C LYS A 133 -13.92 15.30 -8.10
N VAL A 134 -13.18 15.56 -9.18
CA VAL A 134 -12.22 14.67 -9.82
C VAL A 134 -10.85 15.33 -9.80
#